data_AF-A0A5N5I989-F1
#
_entry.id   AF-A0A5N5I989-F1
#
_cell.length_a   1.000
_cell.length_b   1.000
_cell.length_c   1.000
_cell.angle_alpha   90.00
_cell.angle_beta   90.00
_cell.angle_gamma   90.00
#
_symmetry.space_group_name_H-M   'P 1'
#
loop_
_entity.id
_entity.type
_entity.pdbx_description
1 polymer ?
#
loop_
_entity_poly.entity_id
_entity_poly.type
_entity_poly.pdbx_seq_one_letter_code
_entity_poly.pdbx_strand_id
1 'polypeptide(L)'
;MVVFGSTVYIMTRPRSVYVVDYSCYKPPSPLQVKYQQFIEHSKLTGDFDESSLEFQRKILERSGLREETYVPAAMHYIPPRPSMAAASEEADQVIFGALDDLFANANCWSYSVRTHCGADEKAFRCVYQEQDDAGKTGVSLSKDLMAIAGGALKTNITTLGPLVLPVSEQLLFFATFVAKKLFNAEVKPYIPDFKLAFDHFCIHAGGRAVIDELEKNLQLLPIHVEASRMTLHRFGNTSSRSICTVWEALQSVKPSPHGSWEDCIHRYPVEAVA
;
A
#
# COMPACT_ATOMS: atom_id res chain seq x y z
N MET A 1 -41.99 -17.18 1.94
CA MET A 1 -40.90 -18.11 1.57
C MET A 1 -40.14 -17.66 0.33
N VAL A 2 -40.78 -17.42 -0.81
CA VAL A 2 -40.09 -16.98 -2.05
C VAL A 2 -39.42 -15.60 -1.93
N VAL A 3 -40.11 -14.60 -1.35
CA VAL A 3 -39.52 -13.25 -1.14
C VAL A 3 -38.31 -13.32 -0.22
N PHE A 4 -38.43 -14.01 0.92
CA PHE A 4 -37.31 -14.20 1.83
C PHE A 4 -36.14 -14.96 1.17
N GLY A 5 -36.41 -16.02 0.41
CA GLY A 5 -35.39 -16.76 -0.32
C GLY A 5 -34.71 -15.95 -1.41
N SER A 6 -35.45 -15.09 -2.12
CA SER A 6 -34.89 -14.20 -3.15
C SER A 6 -34.15 -13.01 -2.55
N THR A 7 -34.61 -12.43 -1.45
CA THR A 7 -33.88 -11.42 -0.68
C THR A 7 -32.58 -12.00 -0.13
N VAL A 8 -32.61 -13.17 0.50
CA VAL A 8 -31.40 -13.86 0.98
C VAL A 8 -30.47 -14.18 -0.19
N TYR A 9 -30.98 -14.68 -1.31
CA TYR A 9 -30.17 -14.98 -2.50
C TYR A 9 -29.55 -13.72 -3.14
N ILE A 10 -30.25 -12.58 -3.15
CA ILE A 10 -29.73 -11.31 -3.66
C ILE A 10 -28.69 -10.72 -2.69
N MET A 11 -28.92 -10.83 -1.38
CA MET A 11 -27.99 -10.33 -0.35
C MET A 11 -26.75 -11.20 -0.17
N THR A 12 -26.84 -12.50 -0.50
CA THR A 12 -25.70 -13.44 -0.43
C THR A 12 -24.97 -13.59 -1.75
N ARG A 13 -25.48 -13.00 -2.85
CA ARG A 13 -24.78 -13.01 -4.13
C ARG A 13 -23.54 -12.11 -4.05
N PRO A 14 -22.37 -12.57 -4.52
CA PRO A 14 -21.19 -11.72 -4.65
C PRO A 14 -21.53 -10.53 -5.55
N ARG A 15 -21.43 -9.32 -5.02
CA ARG A 15 -21.58 -8.10 -5.83
C ARG A 15 -20.36 -7.97 -6.72
N SER A 16 -20.57 -7.72 -8.01
CA SER A 16 -19.48 -7.46 -8.94
C SER A 16 -18.89 -6.08 -8.64
N VAL A 17 -17.58 -6.07 -8.37
CA VAL A 17 -16.81 -4.90 -7.95
C VAL A 17 -16.09 -4.34 -9.18
N TYR A 18 -16.24 -3.04 -9.48
CA TYR A 18 -15.67 -2.40 -10.67
C TYR A 18 -14.87 -1.16 -10.28
N VAL A 19 -13.82 -0.83 -11.06
CA VAL A 19 -13.10 0.44 -10.92
C VAL A 19 -14.11 1.52 -11.24
N VAL A 20 -14.42 2.39 -10.28
CA VAL A 20 -15.22 3.58 -10.57
C VAL A 20 -14.35 4.81 -10.73
N ASP A 21 -13.29 4.93 -9.93
CA ASP A 21 -12.29 5.97 -10.12
C ASP A 21 -10.93 5.55 -9.53
N TYR A 22 -9.86 6.23 -9.96
CA TYR A 22 -8.55 6.11 -9.35
C TYR A 22 -7.90 7.50 -9.33
N SER A 23 -7.29 7.85 -8.21
CA SER A 23 -6.49 9.06 -8.14
C SER A 23 -5.07 8.71 -7.77
N CYS A 24 -4.12 9.09 -8.62
CA CYS A 24 -2.70 9.02 -8.33
C CYS A 24 -2.20 10.40 -7.92
N TYR A 25 -1.59 10.51 -6.74
CA TYR A 25 -0.92 11.74 -6.36
C TYR A 25 0.17 12.07 -7.38
N LYS A 26 0.08 13.27 -7.96
CA LYS A 26 1.10 13.84 -8.84
C LYS A 26 1.91 14.85 -8.03
N PRO A 27 3.20 14.58 -7.74
CA PRO A 27 4.01 15.54 -7.02
C PRO A 27 4.17 16.85 -7.82
N PRO A 28 4.42 17.98 -7.14
CA PRO A 28 4.67 19.27 -7.79
C PRO A 28 5.82 19.18 -8.81
N SER A 29 5.71 19.91 -9.92
CA SER A 29 6.70 19.93 -11.01
C SER A 29 8.16 20.16 -10.57
N PRO A 30 8.47 20.98 -9.53
CA PRO A 30 9.84 21.13 -9.05
C PRO A 30 10.49 19.84 -8.52
N LEU A 31 9.70 18.83 -8.16
CA LEU A 31 10.21 17.54 -7.68
C LEU A 31 10.53 16.55 -8.81
N GLN A 32 10.21 16.89 -10.05
CA GLN A 32 10.53 16.08 -11.22
C GLN A 32 12.04 16.12 -11.50
N VAL A 33 12.64 14.96 -11.78
CA VAL A 33 14.09 14.82 -12.02
C VAL A 33 14.34 14.05 -13.30
N LYS A 34 15.17 14.64 -14.17
CA LYS A 34 15.70 13.97 -15.37
C LYS A 34 16.84 13.02 -15.01
N TYR A 35 17.06 11.98 -15.81
CA TYR A 35 18.11 10.99 -15.55
C TYR A 35 19.49 11.62 -15.46
N GLN A 36 19.79 12.54 -16.38
CA GLN A 36 21.06 13.24 -16.38
C GLN A 36 21.26 14.03 -15.09
N GLN A 37 20.23 14.76 -14.65
CA GLN A 37 20.27 15.51 -13.40
C GLN A 37 20.44 14.59 -12.20
N PHE A 38 19.75 13.44 -12.16
CA PHE A 38 19.91 12.45 -11.09
C PHE A 38 21.34 11.92 -11.01
N ILE A 39 21.94 11.53 -12.14
CA ILE A 39 23.30 10.99 -12.19
C ILE A 39 24.34 12.06 -11.82
N GLU A 40 24.18 13.29 -12.30
CA GLU A 40 25.03 14.41 -11.90
C GLU A 40 24.95 14.67 -10.40
N HIS A 41 23.73 14.63 -9.85
CA HIS A 41 23.50 14.80 -8.42
C HIS A 41 24.17 13.70 -7.61
N SER A 42 23.99 12.42 -7.99
CA SER A 42 24.70 11.29 -7.38
C SER A 42 26.22 11.44 -7.44
N LYS A 43 26.76 11.97 -8.54
CA LYS A 43 28.20 12.22 -8.67
C LYS A 43 28.67 13.33 -7.72
N LEU A 44 27.87 14.36 -7.51
CA LEU A 44 28.19 15.48 -6.62
C LEU A 44 28.12 15.12 -5.13
N THR A 45 27.42 14.04 -4.74
CA THR A 45 27.44 13.60 -3.34
C THR A 45 28.79 13.04 -2.92
N GLY A 46 29.56 12.49 -3.87
CA GLY A 46 30.89 11.93 -3.64
C GLY A 46 30.90 10.52 -3.04
N ASP A 47 29.73 9.91 -2.82
CA ASP A 47 29.60 8.59 -2.18
C ASP A 47 29.69 7.41 -3.16
N PHE A 48 29.64 7.68 -4.48
CA PHE A 48 29.53 6.67 -5.52
C PHE A 48 30.77 6.64 -6.42
N ASP A 49 31.37 5.47 -6.57
CA ASP A 49 32.40 5.24 -7.58
C ASP A 49 31.79 5.16 -9.00
N GLU A 50 32.64 5.24 -10.02
CA GLU A 50 32.20 5.24 -11.42
C GLU A 50 31.42 3.96 -11.79
N SER A 51 31.77 2.82 -11.19
CA SER A 51 31.07 1.56 -11.42
C SER A 51 29.66 1.54 -10.82
N SER A 52 29.47 2.20 -9.68
CA SER A 52 28.20 2.38 -8.99
C SER A 52 27.31 3.36 -9.73
N LEU A 53 27.88 4.45 -10.26
CA LEU A 53 27.16 5.41 -11.12
C LEU A 53 26.72 4.76 -12.44
N GLU A 54 27.57 3.94 -13.06
CA GLU A 54 27.21 3.15 -14.24
C GLU A 54 26.09 2.15 -13.94
N PHE A 55 26.12 1.50 -12.78
CA PHE A 55 25.06 0.61 -12.35
C PHE A 55 23.73 1.36 -12.13
N GLN A 56 23.75 2.53 -11.47
CA GLN A 56 22.57 3.39 -11.32
C GLN A 56 21.99 3.79 -12.67
N ARG A 57 22.83 4.20 -13.64
CA ARG A 57 22.38 4.55 -14.99
C ARG A 57 21.67 3.39 -15.68
N LYS A 58 22.24 2.19 -15.62
CA LYS A 58 21.62 0.96 -16.16
C LYS A 58 20.29 0.64 -15.49
N ILE A 59 20.15 0.90 -14.18
CA ILE A 59 18.87 0.76 -13.49
C ILE A 59 17.85 1.76 -14.05
N LEU A 60 18.20 3.03 -14.18
CA LEU A 60 17.29 4.04 -14.74
C LEU A 60 16.80 3.66 -16.15
N GLU A 61 17.70 3.17 -17.00
CA GLU A 61 17.35 2.75 -18.37
C GLU A 61 16.50 1.47 -18.43
N ARG A 62 16.61 0.57 -17.45
CA ARG A 62 15.96 -0.76 -17.47
C ARG A 62 14.77 -0.90 -16.52
N SER A 63 14.60 0.03 -15.59
CA SER A 63 13.56 -0.01 -14.56
C SER A 63 12.17 0.36 -15.08
N GLY A 64 12.06 0.86 -16.31
CA GLY A 64 10.80 1.36 -16.87
C GLY A 64 10.37 2.72 -16.29
N LEU A 65 11.24 3.39 -15.53
CA LEU A 65 11.09 4.80 -15.19
C LEU A 65 11.10 5.64 -16.47
N ARG A 66 10.68 6.91 -16.36
CA ARG A 66 10.78 7.88 -17.45
C ARG A 66 11.52 9.15 -16.97
N GLU A 67 11.89 10.01 -17.92
CA GLU A 67 12.48 11.34 -17.64
C GLU A 67 11.53 12.28 -16.86
N GLU A 68 10.27 11.88 -16.71
CA GLU A 68 9.24 12.55 -15.90
C GLU A 68 9.02 11.92 -14.52
N THR A 69 10.03 11.24 -13.99
CA THR A 69 9.97 10.67 -12.64
C THR A 69 10.20 11.73 -11.57
N TYR A 70 9.56 11.58 -10.42
CA TYR A 70 9.68 12.49 -9.28
C TYR A 70 10.50 11.85 -8.18
N VAL A 71 11.25 12.67 -7.44
CA VAL A 71 12.06 12.23 -6.30
C VAL A 71 11.68 13.06 -5.08
N PRO A 72 11.61 12.48 -3.86
CA PRO A 72 11.33 13.22 -2.63
C PRO A 72 12.16 14.49 -2.47
N ALA A 73 11.56 15.55 -1.93
CA ALA A 73 12.21 16.85 -1.70
C ALA A 73 13.55 16.74 -0.96
N ALA A 74 13.66 15.82 0.02
CA ALA A 74 14.90 15.56 0.76
C ALA A 74 16.09 15.13 -0.11
N MET A 75 15.82 14.54 -1.28
CA MET A 75 16.83 14.07 -2.22
C MET A 75 17.25 15.13 -3.24
N HIS A 76 16.61 16.31 -3.24
CA HIS A 76 16.98 17.44 -4.10
C HIS A 76 18.10 18.32 -3.50
N TYR A 77 18.53 18.04 -2.27
CA TYR A 77 19.68 18.71 -1.64
C TYR A 77 21.00 18.02 -1.99
N ILE A 78 22.08 18.81 -2.14
CA ILE A 78 23.46 18.32 -2.25
C ILE A 78 24.21 18.67 -0.95
N PRO A 79 24.63 17.71 -0.11
CA PRO A 79 24.24 16.29 -0.14
C PRO A 79 22.76 16.09 0.28
N PRO A 80 22.15 14.93 -0.04
CA PRO A 80 20.78 14.61 0.35
C PRO A 80 20.57 14.73 1.87
N ARG A 81 19.36 15.11 2.27
CA ARG A 81 18.98 15.29 3.69
C ARG A 81 17.88 14.31 4.11
N PRO A 82 18.11 12.98 4.02
CA PRO A 82 17.11 12.02 4.45
C PRO A 82 16.88 12.15 5.95
N SER A 83 15.62 12.14 6.36
CA SER A 83 15.23 12.09 7.76
C SER A 83 13.88 11.39 7.90
N MET A 84 13.60 10.83 9.07
CA MET A 84 12.29 10.23 9.35
C MET A 84 11.16 11.25 9.22
N ALA A 85 11.42 12.52 9.54
CA ALA A 85 10.46 13.60 9.37
C ALA A 85 10.14 13.84 7.89
N ALA A 86 11.16 13.95 7.03
CA ALA A 86 10.97 14.17 5.60
C ALA A 86 10.30 12.96 4.90
N ALA A 87 10.67 11.73 5.28
CA ALA A 87 10.03 10.53 4.76
C ALA A 87 8.56 10.42 5.20
N SER A 88 8.24 10.80 6.44
CA SER A 88 6.87 10.83 6.93
C SER A 88 6.04 11.91 6.25
N GLU A 89 6.62 13.09 6.02
CA GLU A 89 5.97 14.19 5.29
C GLU A 89 5.67 13.81 3.83
N GLU A 90 6.62 13.18 3.14
CA GLU A 90 6.39 12.65 1.79
C GLU A 90 5.27 11.61 1.78
N ALA A 91 5.32 10.63 2.69
CA ALA A 91 4.29 9.61 2.78
C ALA A 91 2.90 10.22 2.99
N ASP A 92 2.79 11.24 3.85
CA ASP A 92 1.54 11.94 4.10
C ASP A 92 1.05 12.69 2.85
N GLN A 93 1.92 13.44 2.17
CA GLN A 93 1.55 14.14 0.94
C GLN A 93 1.07 13.19 -0.14
N VAL A 94 1.76 12.06 -0.33
CA VAL A 94 1.39 11.07 -1.36
C VAL A 94 0.08 10.36 -0.99
N ILE A 95 -0.08 9.94 0.26
CA ILE A 95 -1.28 9.21 0.70
C ILE A 95 -2.50 10.12 0.72
N PHE A 96 -2.42 11.26 1.42
CA PHE A 96 -3.56 12.15 1.57
C PHE A 96 -3.84 12.92 0.28
N GLY A 97 -2.84 13.31 -0.50
CA GLY A 97 -3.07 13.95 -1.80
C GLY A 97 -3.85 13.04 -2.76
N ALA A 98 -3.54 11.74 -2.79
CA ALA A 98 -4.32 10.78 -3.57
C ALA A 98 -5.76 10.61 -3.04
N LEU A 99 -5.94 10.57 -1.72
CA LEU A 99 -7.27 10.44 -1.10
C LEU A 99 -8.11 11.70 -1.27
N ASP A 100 -7.53 12.89 -1.18
CA ASP A 100 -8.22 14.17 -1.32
C ASP A 100 -8.76 14.34 -2.74
N ASP A 101 -7.93 14.09 -3.75
CA ASP A 101 -8.34 14.13 -5.16
C ASP A 101 -9.49 13.15 -5.44
N LEU A 102 -9.41 11.96 -4.86
CA LEU A 102 -10.43 10.94 -4.99
C LEU A 102 -11.74 11.33 -4.28
N PHE A 103 -11.66 11.81 -3.05
CA PHE A 103 -12.84 12.14 -2.24
C PHE A 103 -13.49 13.45 -2.66
N ALA A 104 -12.74 14.39 -3.26
CA ALA A 104 -13.30 15.57 -3.91
C ALA A 104 -14.30 15.19 -5.02
N ASN A 105 -14.05 14.08 -5.73
CA ASN A 105 -14.96 13.56 -6.74
C ASN A 105 -16.17 12.81 -6.15
N ALA A 106 -16.04 12.26 -4.93
CA ALA A 106 -17.00 11.32 -4.35
C ALA A 106 -17.83 11.86 -3.16
N ASN A 107 -17.58 13.09 -2.68
CA ASN A 107 -18.35 13.77 -1.63
C ASN A 107 -18.54 12.93 -0.35
N CYS A 108 -17.47 12.27 0.12
CA CYS A 108 -17.49 11.34 1.25
C CYS A 108 -16.47 11.72 2.35
N TRP A 109 -16.67 11.17 3.54
CA TRP A 109 -15.86 11.43 4.73
C TRP A 109 -14.66 10.48 4.80
N SER A 110 -13.48 11.01 5.13
CA SER A 110 -12.27 10.22 5.33
C SER A 110 -11.96 10.01 6.82
N TYR A 111 -11.51 8.81 7.16
CA TYR A 111 -10.98 8.49 8.49
C TYR A 111 -9.68 7.70 8.34
N SER A 112 -8.63 8.12 9.04
CA SER A 112 -7.29 7.52 8.92
C SER A 112 -6.77 7.03 10.27
N VAL A 113 -6.26 5.80 10.31
CA VAL A 113 -5.51 5.24 11.44
C VAL A 113 -4.07 5.00 11.02
N ARG A 114 -3.11 5.65 11.69
CA ARG A 114 -1.68 5.51 11.39
C ARG A 114 -0.98 4.64 12.43
N THR A 115 -0.13 3.74 11.96
CA THR A 115 0.83 3.01 12.81
C THR A 115 2.24 3.33 12.36
N HIS A 116 3.11 3.69 13.30
CA HIS A 116 4.52 3.96 13.04
C HIS A 116 5.41 3.12 13.97
N CYS A 117 6.34 2.37 13.39
CA CYS A 117 7.22 1.46 14.13
C CYS A 117 8.66 1.97 14.25
N GLY A 118 8.97 3.20 13.82
CA GLY A 118 10.36 3.70 13.83
C GLY A 118 10.99 3.90 15.21
N ALA A 119 10.23 3.75 16.30
CA ALA A 119 10.78 3.71 17.66
C ALA A 119 11.30 2.32 18.06
N ASP A 120 10.94 1.27 17.32
CA ASP A 120 11.49 -0.08 17.49
C ASP A 120 12.80 -0.18 16.72
N GLU A 121 13.89 -0.53 17.41
CA GLU A 121 15.23 -0.56 16.82
C GLU A 121 15.34 -1.56 15.66
N LYS A 122 14.67 -2.71 15.74
CA LYS A 122 14.71 -3.70 14.66
C LYS A 122 13.94 -3.20 13.44
N ALA A 123 12.81 -2.54 13.66
CA ALA A 123 12.04 -1.89 12.61
C ALA A 123 12.82 -0.74 11.96
N PHE A 124 13.48 0.09 12.77
CA PHE A 124 14.30 1.20 12.30
C PHE A 124 15.50 0.73 11.47
N ARG A 125 16.20 -0.31 11.94
CA ARG A 125 17.36 -0.88 11.24
C ARG A 125 16.99 -1.88 10.14
N CYS A 126 15.70 -2.05 9.86
CA CYS A 126 15.23 -3.04 8.93
C CYS A 126 15.65 -2.75 7.48
N VAL A 127 15.67 -1.48 7.13
CA VAL A 127 16.20 -0.97 5.86
C VAL A 127 17.09 0.19 6.23
N TYR A 128 18.39 -0.02 6.25
CA TYR A 128 19.33 0.98 6.76
C TYR A 128 20.52 1.15 5.83
N GLN A 129 20.99 2.38 5.68
CA GLN A 129 22.21 2.65 4.94
C GLN A 129 23.41 2.42 5.88
N GLU A 130 24.27 1.48 5.54
CA GLU A 130 25.44 1.12 6.33
C GLU A 130 26.65 0.80 5.44
N GLN A 131 27.86 0.87 6.01
CA GLN A 131 29.08 0.47 5.31
C GLN A 131 29.31 -1.03 5.47
N ASP A 132 29.69 -1.68 4.36
CA ASP A 132 30.16 -3.06 4.40
C ASP A 132 31.60 -3.15 4.94
N ASP A 133 32.10 -4.39 5.06
CA ASP A 133 33.46 -4.67 5.56
C ASP A 133 34.58 -4.08 4.67
N ALA A 134 34.25 -3.71 3.43
CA ALA A 134 35.16 -3.04 2.49
C ALA A 134 35.06 -1.51 2.56
N GLY A 135 34.28 -0.96 3.50
CA GLY A 135 34.05 0.48 3.68
C GLY A 135 33.12 1.09 2.63
N LYS A 136 32.38 0.28 1.86
CA LYS A 136 31.45 0.75 0.84
C LYS A 136 30.07 0.95 1.46
N THR A 137 29.56 2.17 1.36
CA THR A 137 28.21 2.48 1.84
C THR A 137 27.16 1.88 0.90
N GLY A 138 26.29 1.03 1.45
CA GLY A 138 25.17 0.41 0.73
C GLY A 138 23.88 0.46 1.55
N VAL A 139 22.81 -0.11 1.00
CA VAL A 139 21.54 -0.30 1.73
C VAL A 139 21.44 -1.76 2.16
N SER A 140 21.33 -1.97 3.47
CA SER A 140 21.11 -3.26 4.09
C SER A 140 19.63 -3.54 4.25
N LEU A 141 19.21 -4.76 3.91
CA LEU A 141 17.83 -5.22 4.05
C LEU A 141 17.79 -6.39 5.04
N SER A 142 17.18 -6.17 6.19
CA SER A 142 17.04 -7.19 7.21
C SER A 142 16.10 -8.31 6.76
N LYS A 143 16.44 -9.55 7.15
CA LYS A 143 15.56 -10.73 6.98
C LYS A 143 14.26 -10.62 7.78
N ASP A 144 14.24 -9.75 8.79
CA ASP A 144 13.07 -9.53 9.66
C ASP A 144 12.03 -8.60 9.04
N LEU A 145 12.28 -8.01 7.87
CA LEU A 145 11.39 -7.02 7.24
C LEU A 145 9.95 -7.47 7.13
N MET A 146 9.72 -8.70 6.68
CA MET A 146 8.36 -9.22 6.54
C MET A 146 7.67 -9.39 7.90
N ALA A 147 8.40 -9.83 8.92
CA ALA A 147 7.86 -10.01 10.27
C ALA A 147 7.53 -8.68 10.93
N ILE A 148 8.39 -7.68 10.77
CA ILE A 148 8.18 -6.31 11.27
C ILE A 148 6.97 -5.67 10.59
N ALA A 149 6.88 -5.76 9.26
CA ALA A 149 5.74 -5.23 8.50
C ALA A 149 4.43 -5.91 8.94
N GLY A 150 4.43 -7.24 9.11
CA GLY A 150 3.28 -7.97 9.64
C GLY A 150 2.88 -7.55 11.05
N GLY A 151 3.85 -7.29 11.93
CA GLY A 151 3.61 -6.77 13.29
C GLY A 151 3.02 -5.36 13.30
N ALA A 152 3.53 -4.46 12.46
CA ALA A 152 3.02 -3.10 12.29
C ALA A 152 1.56 -3.11 11.80
N LEU A 153 1.29 -3.93 10.79
CA LEU A 153 -0.03 -4.13 10.24
C LEU A 153 -1.01 -4.71 11.27
N LYS A 154 -0.59 -5.76 12.01
CA LYS A 154 -1.41 -6.33 13.08
C LYS A 154 -1.78 -5.28 14.14
N THR A 155 -0.84 -4.41 14.49
CA THR A 155 -1.08 -3.30 15.43
C THR A 155 -2.08 -2.30 14.86
N ASN A 156 -1.96 -1.95 13.57
CA ASN A 156 -2.92 -1.09 12.88
C ASN A 156 -4.33 -1.67 12.88
N ILE A 157 -4.49 -2.92 12.45
CA ILE A 157 -5.77 -3.64 12.41
C ILE A 157 -6.38 -3.76 13.80
N THR A 158 -5.57 -4.03 14.83
CA THR A 158 -6.05 -4.13 16.23
C THR A 158 -6.56 -2.78 16.75
N THR A 159 -5.97 -1.68 16.29
CA THR A 159 -6.41 -0.31 16.63
C THR A 159 -7.66 0.08 15.85
N LEU A 160 -7.73 -0.31 14.57
CA LEU A 160 -8.87 -0.03 13.69
C LEU A 160 -10.12 -0.82 14.06
N GLY A 161 -9.96 -2.08 14.47
CA GLY A 161 -11.05 -3.02 14.74
C GLY A 161 -12.19 -2.46 15.60
N PRO A 162 -11.92 -1.92 16.80
CA PRO A 162 -12.96 -1.35 17.67
C PRO A 162 -13.73 -0.16 17.08
N LEU A 163 -13.18 0.50 16.06
CA LEU A 163 -13.78 1.69 15.44
C LEU A 163 -14.74 1.34 14.30
N VAL A 164 -14.54 0.18 13.66
CA VAL A 164 -15.25 -0.19 12.42
C VAL A 164 -16.08 -1.46 12.56
N LEU A 165 -15.72 -2.35 13.48
CA LEU A 165 -16.37 -3.64 13.63
C LEU A 165 -17.62 -3.56 14.52
N PRO A 166 -18.65 -4.38 14.24
CA PRO A 166 -19.80 -4.53 15.14
C PRO A 166 -19.40 -4.97 16.55
N VAL A 167 -20.18 -4.56 17.56
CA VAL A 167 -19.94 -4.92 18.97
C VAL A 167 -19.84 -6.44 19.19
N SER A 168 -20.56 -7.25 18.41
CA SER A 168 -20.48 -8.71 18.46
C SER A 168 -19.08 -9.26 18.17
N GLU A 169 -18.42 -8.70 17.15
CA GLU A 169 -17.05 -9.06 16.76
C GLU A 169 -16.04 -8.62 17.82
N GLN A 170 -16.23 -7.41 18.35
CA GLN A 170 -15.38 -6.87 19.41
C GLN A 170 -15.45 -7.72 20.68
N LEU A 171 -16.65 -8.15 21.09
CA LEU A 171 -16.86 -9.03 22.24
C LEU A 171 -16.23 -10.41 22.02
N LEU A 172 -16.35 -10.99 20.83
CA LEU A 172 -15.76 -12.29 20.49
C LEU A 172 -14.22 -12.24 20.50
N PHE A 173 -13.65 -11.19 19.92
CA PHE A 173 -12.21 -10.93 19.96
C PHE A 173 -11.70 -10.74 21.39
N PHE A 174 -12.39 -9.91 22.17
CA PHE A 174 -12.00 -9.64 23.56
C PHE A 174 -12.12 -10.90 24.44
N ALA A 175 -13.20 -11.67 24.30
CA ALA A 175 -13.41 -12.92 25.04
C ALA A 175 -12.31 -13.95 24.75
N THR A 176 -11.92 -14.13 23.48
CA THR A 176 -10.82 -15.03 23.10
C THR A 176 -9.46 -14.52 23.56
N PHE A 177 -9.22 -13.22 23.53
CA PHE A 177 -8.02 -12.59 24.08
C PHE A 177 -7.89 -12.82 25.59
N VAL A 178 -8.96 -12.57 26.36
CA VAL A 178 -9.02 -12.81 27.80
C VAL A 178 -8.85 -14.28 28.12
N ALA A 179 -9.51 -15.17 27.36
CA ALA A 179 -9.41 -16.61 27.56
C ALA A 179 -7.97 -17.10 27.38
N LYS A 180 -7.29 -16.64 26.34
CA LYS A 180 -5.88 -16.95 26.10
C LYS A 180 -4.98 -16.43 27.21
N LYS A 181 -5.21 -15.20 27.68
CA LYS A 181 -4.36 -14.54 28.69
C LYS A 181 -4.54 -15.11 30.10
N LEU A 182 -5.76 -15.47 30.49
CA LEU A 182 -6.08 -15.94 31.85
C LEU A 182 -6.01 -17.46 31.99
N PHE A 183 -6.37 -18.22 30.96
CA PHE A 183 -6.41 -19.68 31.03
C PHE A 183 -5.24 -20.36 30.32
N ASN A 184 -4.26 -19.59 29.82
CA ASN A 184 -3.09 -20.06 29.09
C ASN A 184 -3.44 -21.10 28.00
N ALA A 185 -4.63 -20.96 27.44
CA ALA A 185 -5.20 -21.95 26.55
C ALA A 185 -4.50 -21.85 25.19
N GLU A 186 -4.21 -22.99 24.54
CA GLU A 186 -3.73 -23.06 23.16
C GLU A 186 -4.79 -22.61 22.12
N VAL A 187 -5.69 -21.72 22.52
CA VAL A 187 -6.71 -21.15 21.66
C VAL A 187 -6.03 -20.21 20.67
N LYS A 188 -6.18 -20.52 19.38
CA LYS A 188 -5.74 -19.63 18.31
C LYS A 188 -6.46 -18.28 18.48
N PRO A 189 -5.74 -17.15 18.43
CA PRO A 189 -6.36 -15.83 18.51
C PRO A 189 -7.45 -15.72 17.45
N TYR A 190 -8.64 -15.27 17.86
CA TYR A 190 -9.68 -14.93 16.90
C TYR A 190 -9.20 -13.75 16.07
N ILE A 191 -9.39 -13.85 14.75
CA ILE A 191 -9.13 -12.76 13.81
C ILE A 191 -10.50 -12.19 13.48
N PRO A 192 -10.79 -10.92 13.84
CA PRO A 192 -12.09 -10.35 13.58
C PRO A 192 -12.43 -10.32 12.10
N ASP A 193 -13.71 -10.49 11.78
CA ASP A 193 -14.13 -10.48 10.38
C ASP A 193 -14.35 -9.05 9.86
N PHE A 194 -13.29 -8.49 9.29
CA PHE A 194 -13.33 -7.17 8.66
C PHE A 194 -14.24 -7.07 7.43
N LYS A 195 -14.69 -8.19 6.86
CA LYS A 195 -15.67 -8.20 5.76
C LYS A 195 -17.06 -7.76 6.22
N LEU A 196 -17.31 -7.74 7.53
CA LEU A 196 -18.55 -7.20 8.11
C LEU A 196 -18.55 -5.67 8.18
N ALA A 197 -17.37 -5.05 8.16
CA ALA A 197 -17.21 -3.60 8.22
C ALA A 197 -16.85 -2.99 6.85
N PHE A 198 -16.16 -3.75 6.01
CA PHE A 198 -15.68 -3.29 4.71
C PHE A 198 -16.12 -4.23 3.60
N ASP A 199 -16.77 -3.66 2.58
CA ASP A 199 -17.09 -4.37 1.34
C ASP A 199 -15.87 -4.46 0.41
N HIS A 200 -14.91 -3.52 0.54
CA HIS A 200 -13.78 -3.36 -0.37
C HIS A 200 -12.46 -3.10 0.39
N PHE A 201 -11.38 -3.70 -0.10
CA PHE A 201 -10.03 -3.57 0.46
C PHE A 201 -9.07 -3.05 -0.60
N CYS A 202 -8.29 -2.03 -0.25
CA CYS A 202 -7.20 -1.52 -1.09
C CYS A 202 -5.88 -1.71 -0.35
N ILE A 203 -5.04 -2.62 -0.84
CA ILE A 203 -3.74 -2.92 -0.27
C ILE A 203 -2.67 -2.29 -1.16
N HIS A 204 -1.81 -1.45 -0.58
CA HIS A 204 -0.68 -0.88 -1.28
C HIS A 204 0.20 -1.97 -1.89
N ALA A 205 0.51 -1.83 -3.17
CA ALA A 205 1.37 -2.75 -3.91
C ALA A 205 2.87 -2.52 -3.62
N GLY A 206 3.29 -2.72 -2.37
CA GLY A 206 4.72 -2.76 -2.01
C GLY A 206 5.45 -4.00 -2.55
N GLY A 207 4.69 -4.94 -3.13
CA GLY A 207 5.17 -6.18 -3.74
C GLY A 207 4.17 -7.33 -3.53
N ARG A 208 4.33 -8.42 -4.29
CA ARG A 208 3.43 -9.58 -4.22
C ARG A 208 3.36 -10.17 -2.82
N ALA A 209 4.50 -10.28 -2.14
CA ALA A 209 4.60 -10.87 -0.81
C ALA A 209 3.76 -10.10 0.23
N VAL A 210 3.68 -8.78 0.13
CA VAL A 210 2.88 -7.94 1.04
C VAL A 210 1.39 -8.20 0.85
N ILE A 211 0.94 -8.32 -0.40
CA ILE A 211 -0.45 -8.64 -0.74
C ILE A 211 -0.80 -10.06 -0.25
N ASP A 212 0.06 -11.04 -0.52
CA ASP A 212 -0.13 -12.44 -0.10
C ASP A 212 -0.26 -12.56 1.43
N GLU A 213 0.60 -11.84 2.16
CA GLU A 213 0.60 -11.85 3.63
C GLU A 213 -0.65 -11.18 4.21
N LEU A 214 -1.13 -10.09 3.59
CA LEU A 214 -2.37 -9.41 3.97
C LEU A 214 -3.61 -10.26 3.71
N GLU A 215 -3.69 -10.88 2.53
CA GLU A 215 -4.77 -11.81 2.18
C GLU A 215 -4.91 -12.91 3.23
N LYS A 216 -3.78 -13.50 3.63
CA LYS A 216 -3.72 -14.57 4.63
C LYS A 216 -4.07 -14.08 6.04
N ASN A 217 -3.51 -12.95 6.47
CA ASN A 217 -3.70 -12.45 7.84
C ASN A 217 -5.12 -11.93 8.10
N LEU A 218 -5.76 -11.33 7.10
CA LEU A 218 -7.13 -10.82 7.19
C LEU A 218 -8.19 -11.85 6.75
N GLN A 219 -7.76 -13.06 6.35
CA GLN A 219 -8.64 -14.10 5.80
C GLN A 219 -9.52 -13.56 4.65
N LEU A 220 -8.89 -12.80 3.76
CA LEU A 220 -9.54 -12.25 2.59
C LEU A 220 -9.65 -13.33 1.50
N LEU A 221 -10.68 -13.19 0.67
CA LEU A 221 -10.82 -13.99 -0.54
C LEU A 221 -9.96 -13.38 -1.67
N PRO A 222 -9.55 -14.18 -2.68
CA PRO A 222 -8.77 -13.68 -3.81
C PRO A 222 -9.40 -12.46 -4.50
N ILE A 223 -10.74 -12.40 -4.55
CA ILE A 223 -11.51 -11.27 -5.11
C ILE A 223 -11.26 -9.95 -4.37
N HIS A 224 -11.02 -9.96 -3.05
CA HIS A 224 -10.78 -8.74 -2.27
C HIS A 224 -9.39 -8.13 -2.54
N VAL A 225 -8.43 -8.94 -2.98
CA VAL A 225 -7.06 -8.50 -3.26
C VAL A 225 -6.73 -8.45 -4.75
N GLU A 226 -7.68 -8.86 -5.61
CA GLU A 226 -7.55 -8.83 -7.06
C GLU A 226 -7.11 -7.45 -7.54
N ALA A 227 -7.59 -6.39 -6.89
CA ALA A 227 -7.23 -5.02 -7.19
C ALA A 227 -5.76 -4.70 -7.07
N SER A 228 -5.23 -4.99 -5.89
CA SER A 228 -3.82 -4.79 -5.59
C SER A 228 -2.95 -5.66 -6.50
N ARG A 229 -3.39 -6.89 -6.82
CA ARG A 229 -2.67 -7.82 -7.70
C ARG A 229 -2.63 -7.34 -9.14
N MET A 230 -3.75 -6.89 -9.71
CA MET A 230 -3.82 -6.41 -11.09
C MET A 230 -3.05 -5.10 -11.26
N THR A 231 -3.12 -4.21 -10.26
CA THR A 231 -2.32 -2.98 -10.22
C THR A 231 -0.82 -3.31 -10.21
N LEU A 232 -0.39 -4.20 -9.33
CA LEU A 232 1.01 -4.66 -9.27
C LEU A 232 1.46 -5.32 -10.58
N HIS A 233 0.63 -6.16 -11.19
CA HIS A 233 0.94 -6.83 -12.44
C HIS A 233 1.09 -5.84 -13.60
N ARG A 234 0.22 -4.83 -13.68
CA ARG A 234 0.17 -3.88 -14.80
C ARG A 234 1.20 -2.76 -14.69
N PHE A 235 1.41 -2.24 -13.48
CA PHE A 235 2.19 -1.02 -13.26
C PHE A 235 3.48 -1.26 -12.46
N GLY A 236 3.68 -2.47 -11.91
CA GLY A 236 4.83 -2.79 -11.08
C GLY A 236 4.78 -2.14 -9.70
N ASN A 237 5.88 -2.30 -8.94
CA ASN A 237 6.05 -1.63 -7.65
C ASN A 237 6.44 -0.17 -7.90
N THR A 238 5.44 0.67 -8.05
CA THR A 238 5.62 2.12 -8.16
C THR A 238 5.30 2.73 -6.80
N SER A 239 6.35 3.17 -6.09
CA SER A 239 6.33 3.62 -4.70
C SER A 239 5.26 4.68 -4.38
N SER A 240 4.95 5.56 -5.34
CA SER A 240 3.96 6.64 -5.19
C SER A 240 2.61 6.41 -5.89
N ARG A 241 2.52 5.51 -6.88
CA ARG A 241 1.28 5.26 -7.65
C ARG A 241 0.39 4.17 -7.05
N SER A 242 0.90 3.39 -6.10
CA SER A 242 0.21 2.21 -5.58
C SER A 242 -0.75 2.49 -4.42
N ILE A 243 -0.93 3.74 -3.99
CA ILE A 243 -1.84 4.13 -2.89
C ILE A 243 -3.28 4.38 -3.41
N CYS A 244 -3.49 4.16 -4.70
CA CYS A 244 -4.36 4.99 -5.51
C CYS A 244 -5.38 4.16 -6.30
N THR A 245 -6.27 3.44 -5.63
CA THR A 245 -7.47 2.90 -6.29
C THR A 245 -8.65 2.90 -5.32
N VAL A 246 -9.78 3.49 -5.72
CA VAL A 246 -11.05 3.33 -4.97
C VAL A 246 -12.13 2.70 -5.81
N TRP A 247 -12.93 1.91 -5.12
CA TRP A 247 -13.81 0.90 -5.67
C TRP A 247 -15.18 1.06 -5.05
N GLU A 248 -16.17 1.43 -5.85
CA GLU A 248 -17.56 1.06 -5.57
C GLU A 248 -18.35 1.07 -6.86
N ALA A 249 -18.83 -0.08 -7.31
CA ALA A 249 -19.76 -0.14 -8.42
C ALA A 249 -21.11 0.43 -8.00
N LEU A 250 -21.42 1.67 -8.41
CA LEU A 250 -22.72 2.31 -8.18
C LEU A 250 -23.89 1.58 -8.90
N GLN A 251 -23.59 0.61 -9.77
CA GLN A 251 -24.58 -0.16 -10.53
C GLN A 251 -24.15 -1.62 -10.72
N SER A 252 -25.13 -2.51 -10.83
CA SER A 252 -24.92 -3.92 -11.20
C SER A 252 -24.56 -4.03 -12.68
N VAL A 253 -23.28 -4.29 -12.97
CA VAL A 253 -22.78 -4.57 -14.33
C VAL A 253 -22.65 -6.09 -14.52
N LYS A 254 -22.69 -6.58 -15.77
CA LYS A 254 -22.49 -8.00 -16.07
C LYS A 254 -21.05 -8.41 -15.71
N PRO A 255 -20.83 -9.46 -14.89
CA PRO A 255 -19.49 -9.93 -14.55
C PRO A 255 -18.78 -10.45 -15.81
N SER A 256 -17.51 -10.05 -15.98
CA SER A 256 -16.64 -10.61 -17.01
C SER A 256 -16.35 -12.09 -16.72
N PRO A 257 -16.30 -12.96 -17.74
CA PRO A 257 -15.95 -14.37 -17.58
C PRO A 257 -14.50 -14.62 -17.15
N HIS A 258 -13.58 -13.65 -17.28
CA HIS A 258 -12.17 -13.81 -16.89
C HIS A 258 -11.71 -12.85 -15.77
N GLY A 259 -12.63 -12.08 -15.18
CA GLY A 259 -12.35 -11.24 -14.02
C GLY A 259 -12.83 -9.80 -14.21
N SER A 260 -13.26 -9.17 -13.12
CA SER A 260 -13.89 -7.84 -13.11
C SER A 260 -13.02 -6.71 -13.73
N TRP A 261 -11.73 -6.99 -13.93
CA TRP A 261 -10.70 -6.08 -14.39
C TRP A 261 -10.42 -6.12 -15.89
N GLU A 262 -10.61 -7.26 -16.54
CA GLU A 262 -10.17 -7.46 -17.92
C GLU A 262 -10.79 -6.43 -18.88
N ASP A 263 -12.08 -6.17 -18.71
CA ASP A 263 -12.88 -5.28 -19.55
C ASP A 263 -12.61 -3.77 -19.30
N CYS A 264 -11.85 -3.42 -18.26
CA CYS A 264 -11.66 -2.03 -17.86
C CYS A 264 -10.21 -1.61 -17.65
N ILE A 265 -9.28 -2.54 -17.40
CA ILE A 265 -7.87 -2.24 -17.11
C ILE A 265 -7.14 -1.51 -18.24
N HIS A 266 -7.58 -1.71 -19.49
CA HIS A 266 -7.00 -1.07 -20.67
C HIS A 266 -7.40 0.41 -20.83
N ARG A 267 -8.42 0.89 -20.10
CA ARG A 267 -8.84 2.30 -20.10
C ARG A 267 -8.01 3.18 -19.16
N TYR A 268 -6.94 2.61 -18.58
CA TYR A 268 -6.13 3.24 -17.55
C TYR A 268 -4.62 3.23 -17.92
N PRO A 269 -3.86 4.31 -17.62
CA PRO A 269 -4.32 5.53 -16.94
C PRO A 269 -5.17 6.42 -17.85
N VAL A 270 -6.19 7.07 -17.29
CA VAL A 270 -6.94 8.16 -17.92
C VAL A 270 -6.02 9.37 -17.97
N GLU A 271 -5.86 9.99 -19.15
CA GLU A 271 -5.20 11.29 -19.24
C GLU A 271 -6.06 12.31 -18.48
N ALA A 272 -5.52 12.87 -17.40
CA ALA A 272 -6.20 13.94 -16.68
C ALA A 272 -6.39 15.11 -17.64
N VAL A 273 -7.65 15.48 -17.89
CA VAL A 273 -7.99 16.69 -18.63
C VAL A 273 -7.56 17.87 -17.75
N ALA A 274 -6.62 18.66 -18.27
CA ALA A 274 -6.10 19.86 -17.60
C ALA A 274 -7.17 20.94 -17.40
#